data_AF-A0A9P6T8J8-F1
#
_entry.id   AF-A0A9P6T8J8-F1
#
_cell.length_a   1.000
_cell.length_b   1.000
_cell.length_c   1.000
_cell.angle_alpha   90.00
_cell.angle_beta   90.00
_cell.angle_gamma   90.00
#
_symmetry.space_group_name_H-M   'P 1'
#
loop_
_entity.id
_entity.type
_entity.pdbx_description
1 polymer ?
#
loop_
_entity_poly.entity_id
_entity_poly.type
_entity_poly.pdbx_seq_one_letter_code
_entity_poly.pdbx_strand_id
1 'polypeptide(L)'
;NLSVIKDFTSSGTKLCTPNTIQEHILRGWKWNTLESYNGGVRIFLRFIRERGNTNFTLPAEKEDIYQFCLWAGCTYQNPNPQDINAKTLSNYLYAIKAWHRYHDKPYLEVNKKRIELILTTSSKEDSLKEDAPKQNAVELKHLLPL
;
A
#
# COMPACT_ATOMS: atom_id res chain seq x y z
N ASN A 1 10.39 14.84 -14.09
CA ASN A 1 11.08 15.26 -12.85
C ASN A 1 11.09 14.06 -11.90
N LEU A 2 12.26 13.47 -11.62
CA LEU A 2 12.36 12.26 -10.78
C LEU A 2 11.99 12.50 -9.30
N SER A 3 11.99 13.76 -8.84
CA SER A 3 11.61 14.08 -7.45
C SER A 3 10.18 13.69 -7.11
N VAL A 4 9.30 13.60 -8.10
CA VAL A 4 7.89 13.20 -7.96
C VAL A 4 7.76 11.71 -7.63
N ILE A 5 8.73 10.89 -8.08
CA ILE A 5 8.75 9.44 -7.91
C ILE A 5 9.87 8.97 -6.97
N LYS A 6 10.34 9.85 -6.08
CA LYS A 6 11.49 9.62 -5.19
C LYS A 6 11.36 8.40 -4.28
N ASP A 7 10.15 8.04 -3.88
CA ASP A 7 9.89 6.90 -2.98
C ASP A 7 10.03 5.59 -3.78
N PHE A 8 9.62 5.58 -5.05
CA PHE A 8 9.85 4.43 -5.94
C PHE A 8 11.34 4.28 -6.30
N THR A 9 12.07 5.38 -6.51
CA THR A 9 13.49 5.30 -6.84
C THR A 9 14.40 5.09 -5.62
N SER A 10 13.90 5.22 -4.40
CA SER A 10 14.67 4.96 -3.17
C SER A 10 14.86 3.47 -2.91
N SER A 11 15.95 3.09 -2.26
CA SER A 11 16.14 1.73 -1.74
C SER A 11 15.76 1.71 -0.26
N GLY A 12 14.50 1.41 0.01
CA GLY A 12 13.93 1.62 1.35
C GLY A 12 13.81 3.10 1.70
N THR A 13 14.31 3.49 2.89
CA THR A 13 14.31 4.89 3.35
C THR A 13 15.48 5.71 2.80
N LYS A 14 16.41 5.08 2.06
CA LYS A 14 17.57 5.74 1.45
C LYS A 14 17.25 6.22 0.04
N LEU A 15 17.28 7.54 -0.17
CA LEU A 15 17.17 8.11 -1.51
C LEU A 15 18.33 7.62 -2.40
N CYS A 16 18.00 7.27 -3.64
CA CYS A 16 18.97 6.83 -4.62
C CYS A 16 18.78 7.62 -5.92
N THR A 17 19.88 7.98 -6.56
CA THR A 17 19.89 8.49 -7.93
C THR A 17 19.90 7.29 -8.87
N PRO A 18 18.94 7.17 -9.82
CA PRO A 18 18.93 6.09 -10.79
C PRO A 18 20.22 6.04 -11.61
N ASN A 19 20.75 4.85 -11.86
CA ASN A 19 21.81 4.64 -12.85
C ASN A 19 21.24 4.50 -14.28
N THR A 20 22.10 4.40 -15.29
CA THR A 20 21.69 4.32 -16.72
C THR A 20 20.71 3.16 -17.01
N ILE A 21 20.90 1.99 -16.40
CA ILE A 21 20.00 0.84 -16.58
C ILE A 21 18.64 1.15 -15.96
N GLN A 22 18.63 1.70 -14.74
CA GLN A 22 17.41 2.08 -14.05
C GLN A 22 16.66 3.19 -14.76
N GLU A 23 17.34 4.19 -15.32
CA GLU A 23 16.72 5.21 -16.17
C GLU A 23 16.05 4.61 -17.41
N HIS A 24 16.71 3.63 -18.04
CA HIS A 24 16.13 2.91 -19.16
C HIS A 24 14.87 2.12 -18.74
N ILE A 25 14.91 1.43 -17.62
CA ILE A 25 13.74 0.71 -17.06
C ILE A 25 12.58 1.67 -16.78
N LEU A 26 12.85 2.85 -16.19
CA LEU A 26 11.81 3.84 -15.90
C LEU A 26 11.07 4.30 -17.16
N ARG A 27 11.75 4.37 -18.31
CA ARG A 27 11.12 4.72 -19.61
C ARG A 27 10.18 3.64 -20.13
N GLY A 28 10.27 2.41 -19.62
CA GLY A 28 9.37 1.32 -19.95
C GLY A 28 7.96 1.47 -19.35
N TRP A 29 7.77 2.34 -18.36
CA TRP A 29 6.47 2.59 -17.73
C TRP A 29 5.86 3.92 -18.14
N LYS A 30 4.52 3.95 -18.23
CA LYS A 30 3.78 5.22 -18.35
C LYS A 30 3.96 6.05 -17.08
N TRP A 31 3.99 7.37 -17.23
CA TRP A 31 4.23 8.28 -16.11
C TRP A 31 3.19 8.14 -14.98
N ASN A 32 1.90 8.04 -15.31
CA ASN A 32 0.84 7.81 -14.34
C ASN A 32 0.98 6.49 -13.55
N THR A 33 1.61 5.48 -14.16
CA THR A 33 1.90 4.20 -13.51
C THR A 33 3.01 4.38 -12.48
N LEU A 34 4.07 5.13 -12.82
CA LEU A 34 5.15 5.45 -11.90
C LEU A 34 4.65 6.28 -10.70
N GLU A 35 3.76 7.25 -10.93
CA GLU A 35 3.14 8.02 -9.84
C GLU A 35 2.30 7.15 -8.90
N SER A 36 1.51 6.24 -9.47
CA SER A 36 0.73 5.26 -8.70
C SER A 36 1.62 4.31 -7.90
N TYR A 37 2.71 3.82 -8.52
CA TYR A 37 3.69 2.97 -7.85
C TYR A 37 4.41 3.71 -6.73
N ASN A 38 4.82 4.95 -6.96
CA ASN A 38 5.40 5.79 -5.94
C ASN A 38 4.44 5.97 -4.75
N GLY A 39 3.16 6.20 -5.03
CA GLY A 39 2.12 6.25 -3.99
C GLY A 39 2.07 4.98 -3.15
N GLY A 40 2.05 3.80 -3.78
CA GLY A 40 2.05 2.52 -3.07
C GLY A 40 3.31 2.30 -2.22
N VAL A 41 4.50 2.60 -2.76
CA VAL A 41 5.76 2.49 -2.01
C VAL A 41 5.80 3.47 -0.84
N ARG A 42 5.31 4.71 -1.03
CA ARG A 42 5.23 5.70 0.05
C ARG A 42 4.37 5.23 1.21
N ILE A 43 3.21 4.63 0.93
CA ILE A 43 2.32 4.10 1.97
C ILE A 43 2.98 2.92 2.69
N PHE A 44 3.66 2.03 1.97
CA PHE A 44 4.43 0.95 2.57
C PHE A 44 5.57 1.46 3.48
N LEU A 45 6.35 2.44 3.03
CA LEU A 45 7.40 3.05 3.84
C LEU A 45 6.86 3.79 5.06
N ARG A 46 5.64 4.37 4.98
CA ARG A 46 4.95 4.92 6.15
C ARG A 46 4.67 3.83 7.18
N PHE A 47 4.06 2.72 6.76
CA PHE A 47 3.83 1.56 7.62
C PHE A 47 5.12 1.07 8.31
N ILE A 48 6.20 0.90 7.55
CA ILE A 48 7.49 0.44 8.08
C ILE A 48 8.04 1.40 9.17
N ARG A 49 7.89 2.72 8.96
CA ARG A 49 8.29 3.73 9.95
C ARG A 49 7.41 3.72 11.20
N GLU A 50 6.10 3.55 11.05
CA GLU A 50 5.16 3.45 12.18
C GLU A 50 5.45 2.21 13.06
N ARG A 51 6.03 1.15 12.48
CA ARG A 51 6.55 -0.01 13.21
C ARG A 51 7.92 0.20 13.85
N GLY A 52 8.48 1.42 13.78
CA GLY A 52 9.76 1.78 14.39
C GLY A 52 10.99 1.48 13.52
N ASN A 53 10.84 0.98 12.29
CA ASN A 53 11.98 0.73 11.41
C ASN A 53 12.24 1.94 10.49
N THR A 54 13.04 2.88 10.96
CA THR A 54 13.38 4.11 10.22
C THR A 54 14.51 3.93 9.20
N ASN A 55 15.27 2.83 9.29
CA ASN A 55 16.44 2.56 8.45
C ASN A 55 16.24 1.38 7.50
N PHE A 56 14.98 1.08 7.16
CA PHE A 56 14.64 -0.02 6.27
C PHE A 56 15.31 0.11 4.90
N THR A 57 15.78 -1.02 4.38
CA THR A 57 16.30 -1.18 3.02
C THR A 57 15.73 -2.44 2.40
N LEU A 58 15.55 -2.45 1.08
CA LEU A 58 15.10 -3.65 0.36
C LEU A 58 16.09 -4.82 0.54
N PRO A 59 15.62 -6.09 0.49
CA PRO A 59 14.24 -6.51 0.20
C PRO A 59 13.29 -6.41 1.41
N ALA A 60 12.00 -6.23 1.15
CA ALA A 60 10.97 -6.44 2.16
C ALA A 60 10.79 -7.94 2.42
N GLU A 61 10.68 -8.32 3.69
CA GLU A 61 10.47 -9.71 4.08
C GLU A 61 9.00 -10.12 3.98
N LYS A 62 8.73 -11.44 4.06
CA LYS A 62 7.36 -11.97 4.04
C LYS A 62 6.49 -11.34 5.10
N GLU A 63 7.06 -11.15 6.28
CA GLU A 63 6.34 -10.64 7.44
C GLU A 63 6.02 -9.16 7.25
N ASP A 64 6.91 -8.39 6.63
CA ASP A 64 6.63 -7.00 6.28
C ASP A 64 5.43 -6.88 5.36
N ILE A 65 5.32 -7.77 4.36
CA ILE A 65 4.19 -7.77 3.42
C ILE A 65 2.89 -8.20 4.11
N TYR A 66 2.92 -9.24 4.94
CA TYR A 66 1.72 -9.71 5.65
C TYR A 66 1.21 -8.67 6.64
N GLN A 67 2.10 -8.11 7.44
CA GLN A 67 1.77 -7.08 8.42
C GLN A 67 1.32 -5.79 7.72
N PHE A 68 1.88 -5.46 6.57
CA PHE A 68 1.40 -4.35 5.75
C PHE A 68 -0.04 -4.58 5.28
N CYS A 69 -0.38 -5.78 4.81
CA CYS A 69 -1.75 -6.10 4.41
C CYS A 69 -2.74 -5.98 5.58
N LEU A 70 -2.35 -6.41 6.77
CA LEU A 70 -3.17 -6.29 7.98
C LEU A 70 -3.29 -4.85 8.49
N TRP A 71 -2.24 -4.05 8.33
CA TRP A 71 -2.24 -2.65 8.75
C TRP A 71 -3.01 -1.74 7.80
N ALA A 72 -2.94 -1.99 6.48
CA ALA A 72 -3.56 -1.14 5.48
C ALA A 72 -5.01 -1.53 5.17
N GLY A 73 -5.28 -2.84 5.08
CA GLY A 73 -6.56 -3.37 4.63
C GLY A 73 -7.60 -3.47 5.74
N CYS A 74 -8.86 -3.56 5.36
CA CYS A 74 -9.93 -3.93 6.27
C CYS A 74 -9.64 -5.31 6.89
N THR A 75 -9.63 -5.37 8.23
CA THR A 75 -9.48 -6.61 8.99
C THR A 75 -10.64 -6.82 9.95
N TYR A 76 -10.98 -8.09 10.19
CA TYR A 76 -12.00 -8.51 11.13
C TYR A 76 -11.73 -8.02 12.57
N GLN A 77 -10.46 -7.90 12.95
CA GLN A 77 -10.06 -7.66 14.35
C GLN A 77 -10.07 -6.19 14.75
N ASN A 78 -9.94 -5.24 13.80
CA ASN A 78 -9.87 -3.82 14.14
C ASN A 78 -10.23 -2.92 12.95
N PRO A 79 -11.50 -2.87 12.53
CA PRO A 79 -11.91 -2.05 11.39
C PRO A 79 -11.68 -0.55 11.67
N ASN A 80 -10.76 0.07 10.93
CA ASN A 80 -10.51 1.52 10.97
C ASN A 80 -11.27 2.21 9.82
N PRO A 81 -11.91 3.37 10.04
CA PRO A 81 -12.51 4.17 8.96
C PRO A 81 -11.55 4.56 7.82
N GLN A 82 -10.24 4.50 8.07
CA GLN A 82 -9.20 4.80 7.09
C GLN A 82 -8.65 3.55 6.38
N ASP A 83 -9.16 2.36 6.70
CA ASP A 83 -8.78 1.12 6.02
C ASP A 83 -9.04 1.26 4.52
N ILE A 84 -8.09 0.81 3.71
CA ILE A 84 -8.27 0.77 2.26
C ILE A 84 -8.91 -0.55 1.84
N ASN A 85 -9.74 -0.50 0.80
CA ASN A 85 -10.30 -1.72 0.23
C ASN A 85 -9.22 -2.63 -0.39
N ALA A 86 -9.55 -3.91 -0.51
CA ALA A 86 -8.69 -4.96 -1.05
C ALA A 86 -8.17 -4.64 -2.45
N LYS A 87 -8.95 -3.92 -3.27
CA LYS A 87 -8.53 -3.48 -4.61
C LYS A 87 -7.36 -2.48 -4.53
N THR A 88 -7.44 -1.51 -3.65
CA THR A 88 -6.37 -0.52 -3.43
C THR A 88 -5.15 -1.18 -2.80
N LEU A 89 -5.36 -2.08 -1.84
CA LEU A 89 -4.28 -2.87 -1.24
C LEU A 89 -3.54 -3.72 -2.29
N SER A 90 -4.28 -4.36 -3.20
CA SER A 90 -3.72 -5.11 -4.33
C SER A 90 -2.85 -4.21 -5.23
N ASN A 91 -3.30 -2.99 -5.55
CA ASN A 91 -2.51 -2.02 -6.30
C ASN A 91 -1.21 -1.64 -5.59
N TYR A 92 -1.23 -1.48 -4.27
CA TYR A 92 -0.01 -1.23 -3.48
C TYR A 92 0.94 -2.43 -3.51
N LEU A 93 0.43 -3.66 -3.44
CA LEU A 93 1.26 -4.86 -3.57
C LEU A 93 1.91 -4.97 -4.95
N TYR A 94 1.19 -4.61 -6.03
CA TYR A 94 1.77 -4.51 -7.36
C TYR A 94 2.89 -3.47 -7.43
N ALA A 95 2.70 -2.31 -6.80
CA ALA A 95 3.73 -1.28 -6.70
C ALA A 95 4.98 -1.77 -5.97
N ILE A 96 4.81 -2.41 -4.81
CA ILE A 96 5.92 -2.97 -4.01
C ILE A 96 6.65 -4.05 -4.82
N LYS A 97 5.92 -4.90 -5.56
CA LYS A 97 6.52 -5.91 -6.44
C LYS A 97 7.34 -5.28 -7.56
N ALA A 98 6.81 -4.25 -8.22
CA ALA A 98 7.52 -3.51 -9.26
C ALA A 98 8.78 -2.82 -8.69
N TRP A 99 8.68 -2.29 -7.48
CA TRP A 99 9.78 -1.64 -6.77
C TRP A 99 10.95 -2.61 -6.48
N HIS A 100 10.65 -3.84 -6.04
CA HIS A 100 11.67 -4.88 -5.88
C HIS A 100 12.38 -5.19 -7.20
N ARG A 101 11.63 -5.37 -8.28
CA ARG A 101 12.19 -5.65 -9.61
C ARG A 101 13.04 -4.51 -10.16
N TYR A 102 12.62 -3.27 -9.93
CA TYR A 102 13.37 -2.08 -10.33
C TYR A 102 14.74 -1.99 -9.64
N HIS A 103 14.83 -2.43 -8.38
CA HIS A 103 16.08 -2.47 -7.62
C HIS A 103 16.86 -3.79 -7.73
N ASP A 104 16.41 -4.70 -8.59
CA ASP A 104 16.96 -6.05 -8.73
C ASP A 104 17.05 -6.79 -7.37
N LYS A 105 15.96 -6.72 -6.60
CA LYS A 105 15.81 -7.37 -5.30
C LYS A 105 14.75 -8.48 -5.37
N PRO A 106 14.94 -9.58 -4.62
CA PRO A 106 13.99 -10.69 -4.64
C PRO A 106 12.63 -10.24 -4.12
N TYR A 107 11.57 -10.56 -4.86
CA TYR A 107 10.20 -10.49 -4.36
C TYR A 107 9.67 -11.91 -4.16
N LEU A 108 8.97 -12.14 -3.06
CA LEU A 108 8.65 -13.49 -2.59
C LEU A 108 7.50 -14.12 -3.39
N GLU A 109 7.81 -14.76 -4.52
CA GLU A 109 6.81 -15.48 -5.32
C GLU A 109 6.20 -16.69 -4.56
N VAL A 110 6.94 -17.28 -3.62
CA VAL A 110 6.52 -18.47 -2.83
C VAL A 110 5.28 -18.19 -1.97
N ASN A 111 5.04 -16.94 -1.61
CA ASN A 111 4.01 -16.55 -0.65
C ASN A 111 2.73 -16.00 -1.30
N LYS A 112 2.66 -16.03 -2.63
CA LYS A 112 1.54 -15.49 -3.41
C LYS A 112 0.18 -16.01 -2.95
N LYS A 113 0.06 -17.32 -2.71
CA LYS A 113 -1.20 -17.94 -2.24
C LYS A 113 -1.68 -17.39 -0.90
N ARG A 114 -0.76 -17.10 0.02
CA ARG A 114 -1.10 -16.55 1.34
C ARG A 114 -1.53 -15.08 1.23
N ILE A 115 -0.87 -14.31 0.36
CA ILE A 115 -1.28 -12.93 0.05
C ILE A 115 -2.66 -12.90 -0.61
N GLU A 116 -2.93 -13.79 -1.57
CA GLU A 116 -4.24 -13.95 -2.20
C GLU A 116 -5.33 -14.30 -1.18
N LEU A 117 -5.03 -15.17 -0.21
CA LEU A 117 -5.96 -15.48 0.87
C LEU A 117 -6.24 -14.27 1.76
N ILE A 118 -5.21 -13.50 2.14
CA ILE A 118 -5.37 -12.27 2.93
C ILE A 118 -6.24 -11.25 2.17
N LEU A 119 -5.96 -11.01 0.88
CA LEU A 119 -6.76 -10.12 0.04
C LEU A 119 -8.22 -10.58 -0.08
N THR A 120 -8.43 -11.89 -0.22
CA THR A 120 -9.78 -12.48 -0.27
C THR A 120 -10.52 -12.25 1.04
N THR A 121 -9.85 -12.42 2.18
CA THR A 121 -10.46 -12.14 3.49
C THR A 121 -10.76 -10.66 3.66
N SER A 122 -9.85 -9.75 3.29
CA SER A 122 -10.11 -8.30 3.35
C SER A 122 -11.26 -7.89 2.44
N SER A 123 -11.38 -8.48 1.25
CA SER A 123 -12.50 -8.19 0.34
C SER A 123 -13.85 -8.60 0.91
N LYS A 124 -13.91 -9.66 1.73
CA LYS A 124 -15.15 -10.04 2.43
C LYS A 124 -15.50 -9.01 3.50
N GLU A 125 -14.51 -8.54 4.25
CA GLU A 125 -14.71 -7.50 5.26
C GLU A 125 -15.12 -6.15 4.64
N ASP A 126 -14.57 -5.81 3.47
CA ASP A 126 -14.99 -4.63 2.70
C ASP A 126 -16.50 -4.67 2.39
N SER A 127 -17.00 -5.79 1.89
CA SER A 127 -18.42 -5.97 1.58
C SER A 127 -19.30 -5.88 2.83
N LEU A 128 -18.89 -6.47 3.94
CA LEU A 128 -19.62 -6.39 5.21
C LEU A 128 -19.70 -4.94 5.75
N LYS A 129 -18.63 -4.14 5.55
CA LYS A 129 -18.64 -2.70 5.89
C LYS A 129 -19.57 -1.90 4.99
N GLU A 130 -19.63 -2.21 3.69
CA GLU A 130 -20.52 -1.54 2.73
C GLU A 130 -22.00 -1.84 3.02
N ASP A 131 -22.31 -3.06 3.45
CA ASP A 131 -23.66 -3.51 3.79
C ASP A 131 -24.13 -3.05 5.19
N ALA A 132 -23.23 -2.53 6.04
CA ALA A 132 -23.59 -2.05 7.36
C ALA A 132 -24.56 -0.86 7.26
N PRO A 133 -25.65 -0.84 8.05
CA PRO A 133 -26.61 0.25 8.00
C PRO A 133 -25.90 1.56 8.29
N LYS A 134 -25.89 2.48 7.32
CA LYS A 134 -25.42 3.85 7.51
C LYS A 134 -26.20 4.40 8.70
N GLN A 135 -25.53 4.66 9.82
CA GLN A 135 -26.14 5.45 10.88
C GLN A 135 -26.61 6.73 10.21
N ASN A 136 -27.93 6.90 10.12
CA ASN A 136 -28.53 8.13 9.63
C ASN A 136 -27.91 9.24 10.47
N ALA A 137 -27.14 10.11 9.82
CA ALA A 137 -26.67 11.33 10.45
C ALA A 137 -27.89 11.95 11.14
N VAL A 138 -27.79 12.23 12.45
CA VAL A 138 -28.84 12.89 13.21
C VAL A 138 -29.20 14.14 12.42
N GLU A 139 -30.35 14.11 11.75
CA GLU A 139 -30.76 15.21 10.90
C GLU A 139 -30.97 16.41 11.84
N LEU A 140 -30.24 17.50 11.58
CA LEU A 140 -30.20 18.76 12.36
C LEU A 140 -31.57 19.44 12.60
N LYS A 141 -32.69 18.82 12.23
CA LYS A 141 -34.07 19.32 12.38
C LYS A 141 -34.64 19.18 13.81
N HIS A 142 -33.85 18.75 14.80
CA HIS A 142 -34.26 18.69 16.21
C HIS A 142 -33.54 19.69 17.14
N LEU A 143 -32.79 20.68 16.62
CA LEU A 143 -32.03 21.64 17.43
C LEU A 143 -32.54 23.09 17.37
N LEU A 144 -33.83 23.32 17.16
CA LEU A 144 -34.42 24.64 17.41
C LEU A 144 -35.32 24.59 18.66
N PRO A 145 -35.01 25.38 19.72
CA PRO A 145 -35.95 25.60 20.80
C PRO A 145 -37.12 26.46 20.29
N LEU A 146 -38.34 26.11 20.73
CA LEU A 146 -39.55 26.94 20.64
C LEU A 146 -39.37 28.26 21.40
#